data_AF-A0A1V3RRA5-F1
#
_entry.id   AF-A0A1V3RRA5-F1
#
_cell.length_a   1.000
_cell.length_b   1.000
_cell.length_c   1.000
_cell.angle_alpha   90.00
_cell.angle_beta   90.00
_cell.angle_gamma   90.00
#
_symmetry.space_group_name_H-M   'P 1'
#
loop_
_entity.id
_entity.type
_entity.pdbx_description
1 polymer ?
#
loop_
_entity_poly.entity_id
_entity_poly.type
_entity_poly.pdbx_seq_one_letter_code
_entity_poly.pdbx_strand_id
1 'polypeptide(L)'
;IDLTISGGTSPYTYTWKKDGNAIAAITQDLSGIGAGTYEVTVTDDKGCKAVKTITITQPSAGLSIAVTSQTNVNCYNDTTGAIDLTISGGTSPYTYTWKKDGNAIAAITQDLSGIGAGTYEVTV
;
A
#
# COMPACT_ATOMS: atom_id res chain seq x y z
N ILE A 1 4.30 -5.84 -15.14
CA ILE A 1 3.64 -5.88 -16.46
C ILE A 1 4.36 -6.95 -17.27
N ASP A 2 3.62 -7.98 -17.65
CA ASP A 2 4.07 -9.09 -18.50
C ASP A 2 3.26 -9.00 -19.81
N LEU A 3 3.92 -8.78 -20.93
CA LEU A 3 3.30 -8.62 -22.23
C LEU A 3 3.46 -9.90 -23.06
N THR A 4 2.38 -10.39 -23.66
CA THR A 4 2.46 -11.40 -24.72
C THR A 4 2.34 -10.73 -26.08
N ILE A 5 3.34 -10.92 -26.95
CA ILE A 5 3.30 -10.45 -28.34
C ILE A 5 2.75 -11.55 -29.24
N SER A 6 1.74 -11.24 -30.04
CA SER A 6 1.20 -12.13 -31.07
C SER A 6 1.26 -11.43 -32.44
N GLY A 7 1.96 -12.04 -33.40
CA GLY A 7 2.11 -11.50 -34.76
C GLY A 7 3.25 -10.49 -34.93
N GLY A 8 3.34 -9.88 -36.12
CA GLY A 8 4.45 -9.00 -36.50
C GLY A 8 5.74 -9.75 -36.85
N THR A 9 6.79 -9.01 -37.19
CA THR A 9 8.11 -9.55 -37.56
C THR A 9 9.17 -9.16 -36.53
N SER A 10 9.81 -10.15 -35.92
CA SER A 10 10.94 -9.96 -35.00
C SER A 10 12.19 -9.43 -35.74
N PRO A 11 13.05 -8.59 -35.12
CA PRO A 11 13.02 -8.14 -33.71
C PRO A 11 11.96 -7.07 -33.41
N TYR A 12 11.52 -7.03 -32.15
CA TYR A 12 10.65 -5.97 -31.64
C TYR A 12 11.45 -4.96 -30.83
N THR A 13 11.02 -3.71 -30.86
CA THR A 13 11.52 -2.62 -30.01
C THR A 13 10.40 -2.06 -29.16
N TYR A 14 10.75 -1.60 -27.96
CA TYR A 14 9.79 -1.12 -26.96
C TYR A 14 10.16 0.30 -26.56
N THR A 15 9.18 1.20 -26.59
CA THR A 15 9.27 2.49 -25.93
C THR A 15 8.16 2.61 -24.90
N TRP A 16 8.54 3.08 -23.72
CA TRP A 16 7.63 3.18 -22.59
C TRP A 16 7.44 4.63 -22.16
N LYS A 17 6.23 4.95 -21.74
CA LYS A 17 5.92 6.15 -20.96
C LYS A 17 5.29 5.77 -19.64
N LYS A 18 5.57 6.57 -18.60
CA LYS A 18 4.85 6.59 -17.33
C LYS A 18 4.20 7.95 -17.15
N ASP A 19 2.89 7.97 -16.95
CA ASP A 19 2.10 9.18 -16.72
C ASP A 19 2.35 10.25 -17.80
N GLY A 20 2.42 9.81 -19.06
CA GLY A 20 2.69 10.66 -20.23
C GLY A 20 4.17 10.96 -20.50
N ASN A 21 5.08 10.66 -19.58
CA ASN A 21 6.51 10.95 -19.70
C ASN A 21 7.30 9.72 -20.16
N ALA A 22 8.18 9.89 -21.15
CA ALA A 22 9.04 8.80 -21.60
C ALA A 22 9.96 8.31 -20.47
N ILE A 23 10.08 6.99 -20.33
CA ILE A 23 10.99 6.35 -19.39
C ILE A 23 12.04 5.52 -20.14
N ALA A 24 13.23 5.38 -19.57
CA ALA A 24 14.37 4.69 -20.18
C ALA A 24 14.27 3.14 -20.07
N ALA A 25 13.07 2.59 -20.29
CA ALA A 25 12.85 1.16 -20.36
C ALA A 25 12.72 0.71 -21.82
N ILE A 26 13.42 -0.37 -22.18
CA ILE A 26 13.48 -0.90 -23.55
C ILE A 26 13.15 -2.40 -23.62
N THR A 27 12.82 -3.02 -22.48
CA THR A 27 12.42 -4.43 -22.41
C THR A 27 10.94 -4.59 -22.67
N GLN A 28 10.55 -5.81 -23.07
CA GLN A 28 9.16 -6.21 -23.23
C GLN A 28 8.38 -6.10 -21.92
N ASP A 29 8.96 -6.59 -20.83
CA ASP A 29 8.32 -6.66 -19.53
C ASP A 29 8.91 -5.65 -18.56
N LEU A 30 8.06 -5.17 -17.65
CA LEU A 30 8.45 -4.28 -16.56
C LEU A 30 8.10 -4.93 -15.22
N SER A 31 9.06 -4.94 -14.29
CA SER A 31 8.88 -5.40 -12.91
C SER A 31 9.41 -4.36 -11.92
N GLY A 32 9.00 -4.44 -10.65
CA GLY A 32 9.45 -3.50 -9.62
C GLY A 32 9.02 -2.04 -9.84
N ILE A 33 7.90 -1.82 -10.54
CA ILE A 33 7.39 -0.48 -10.88
C ILE A 33 6.33 -0.02 -9.89
N GLY A 34 6.27 1.30 -9.64
CA GLY A 34 5.25 1.91 -8.79
C GLY A 34 3.91 2.15 -9.51
N ALA A 35 2.94 2.70 -8.78
CA ALA A 35 1.67 3.11 -9.36
C ALA A 35 1.86 4.19 -10.44
N GLY A 36 0.94 4.20 -11.39
CA GLY A 36 0.94 5.09 -12.54
C GLY A 36 0.31 4.44 -13.76
N THR A 37 0.11 5.25 -14.80
CA THR A 37 -0.35 4.80 -16.11
C THR A 37 0.84 4.60 -17.02
N TYR A 38 1.04 3.36 -17.46
CA TYR A 38 2.10 2.95 -18.36
C TYR A 38 1.57 2.80 -19.77
N GLU A 39 2.25 3.41 -20.73
CA GLU A 39 1.98 3.24 -22.16
C GLU A 39 3.20 2.61 -22.82
N VAL A 40 3.01 1.47 -23.46
CA VAL A 40 4.03 0.82 -24.29
C VAL A 40 3.68 1.00 -25.75
N THR A 41 4.68 1.37 -26.54
CA THR A 41 4.64 1.23 -28.00
C THR A 41 5.62 0.13 -28.40
N VAL A 42 5.08 -0.93 -29.01
CA VAL A 42 5.86 -2.02 -29.60
C VAL A 42 5.97 -1.75 -31.09
N THR A 43 7.19 -1.77 -31.63
CA THR A 43 7.45 -1.65 -33.07
C THR A 43 8.17 -2.90 -33.57
N ASP A 44 7.66 -3.52 -34.62
CA ASP A 44 8.28 -4.70 -35.26
C ASP A 44 9.33 -4.30 -36.31
N ASP A 45 10.05 -5.27 -36.88
CA ASP A 45 11.10 -5.05 -37.90
C ASP A 45 10.58 -4.40 -39.20
N LYS A 46 9.27 -4.51 -39.48
CA LYS A 46 8.63 -3.90 -40.66
C LYS A 46 8.03 -2.54 -40.37
N GLY A 47 8.22 -2.02 -39.15
CA GLY A 47 7.73 -0.72 -38.73
C GLY A 47 6.25 -0.70 -38.32
N CYS A 48 5.60 -1.86 -38.22
CA CYS A 48 4.25 -1.96 -37.67
C CYS A 48 4.28 -1.66 -36.18
N LYS A 49 3.28 -0.90 -35.69
CA LYS A 49 3.21 -0.45 -34.29
C LYS A 49 1.95 -0.94 -33.60
N ALA A 50 2.11 -1.36 -32.35
CA ALA A 50 1.02 -1.60 -31.42
C ALA A 50 1.22 -0.74 -30.17
N VAL A 51 0.14 -0.16 -29.66
CA VAL A 51 0.16 0.65 -28.43
C VAL A 51 -0.77 0.04 -27.40
N LYS A 52 -0.32 -0.04 -26.15
CA LYS A 52 -1.13 -0.52 -25.03
C LYS A 52 -0.93 0.36 -23.82
N THR A 53 -2.05 0.68 -23.17
CA THR A 53 -2.08 1.39 -21.88
C THR A 53 -2.41 0.41 -20.76
N ILE A 54 -1.67 0.48 -19.66
CA ILE A 54 -1.80 -0.35 -18.47
C ILE A 54 -1.75 0.56 -17.24
N THR A 55 -2.70 0.42 -16.33
CA THR A 55 -2.72 1.21 -15.08
C THR A 55 -2.30 0.32 -13.91
N ILE A 56 -1.31 0.79 -13.15
CA ILE A 56 -0.93 0.23 -11.85
C ILE A 56 -1.53 1.16 -10.78
N THR A 57 -2.34 0.60 -9.88
CA THR A 57 -3.04 1.35 -8.83
C THR A 57 -2.35 1.22 -7.48
N GLN A 58 -2.69 2.11 -6.57
CA GLN A 58 -2.30 2.09 -5.15
C GLN A 58 -3.50 2.56 -4.31
N PRO A 59 -3.46 2.40 -2.98
CA PRO A 59 -4.43 3.03 -2.09
C PRO A 59 -4.57 4.54 -2.36
N SER A 60 -5.80 5.03 -2.31
CA SER A 60 -6.12 6.45 -2.55
C SER A 60 -5.56 7.38 -1.47
N ALA A 61 -5.31 6.85 -0.27
CA ALA A 61 -4.69 7.54 0.84
C ALA A 61 -3.60 6.67 1.47
N GLY A 62 -2.58 7.31 2.03
CA GLY A 62 -1.60 6.64 2.89
C GLY A 62 -2.26 6.09 4.16
N LEU A 63 -1.65 5.08 4.76
CA LEU A 63 -2.12 4.52 6.03
C LEU A 63 -2.06 5.59 7.12
N SER A 64 -3.15 5.76 7.85
CA SER A 64 -3.29 6.73 8.92
C SER A 64 -4.04 6.13 10.11
N ILE A 65 -3.63 6.54 11.31
CA ILE A 65 -4.18 6.11 12.59
C ILE A 65 -4.63 7.37 13.33
N ALA A 66 -5.85 7.37 13.85
CA ALA A 66 -6.36 8.40 14.74
C ALA A 66 -6.97 7.78 16.01
N VAL A 67 -6.83 8.47 17.14
CA VAL A 67 -7.58 8.13 18.37
C VAL A 67 -8.94 8.80 18.27
N THR A 68 -10.00 7.99 18.29
CA THR A 68 -11.38 8.47 18.22
C THR A 68 -11.88 8.84 19.61
N SER A 69 -11.58 8.01 20.61
CA SER A 69 -11.91 8.26 22.01
C SER A 69 -10.94 7.55 22.95
N GLN A 70 -10.88 8.04 24.19
CA GLN A 70 -10.17 7.40 25.29
C GLN A 70 -11.01 7.48 26.57
N THR A 71 -10.97 6.41 27.36
CA THR A 71 -11.58 6.35 28.70
C THR A 71 -10.46 6.18 29.72
N ASN A 72 -10.42 7.07 30.71
CA ASN A 72 -9.48 6.97 31.82
C ASN A 72 -9.95 5.93 32.85
N VAL A 73 -9.01 5.36 33.60
CA VAL A 73 -9.34 4.47 34.72
C VAL A 73 -10.07 5.25 35.82
N ASN A 74 -11.04 4.61 36.47
CA ASN A 74 -11.88 5.27 37.49
C ASN A 74 -11.17 5.41 38.84
N CYS A 75 -10.29 4.47 39.18
CA CYS A 75 -9.64 4.36 40.48
C CYS A 75 -8.17 3.92 40.36
N TYR A 76 -7.41 4.10 41.43
CA TYR A 76 -6.03 3.61 41.53
C TYR A 76 -5.99 2.09 41.30
N ASN A 77 -5.14 1.65 40.38
CA ASN A 77 -4.98 0.25 39.94
C ASN A 77 -6.22 -0.40 39.30
N ASP A 78 -7.22 0.38 38.91
CA ASP A 78 -8.36 -0.14 38.15
C ASP A 78 -7.98 -0.36 36.68
N THR A 79 -8.79 -1.15 35.98
CA THR A 79 -8.63 -1.49 34.56
C THR A 79 -9.86 -1.10 33.74
N THR A 80 -10.59 -0.06 34.14
CA THR A 80 -11.76 0.44 33.38
C THR A 80 -11.39 1.29 32.17
N GLY A 81 -10.11 1.45 31.86
CA GLY A 81 -9.66 2.26 30.74
C GLY A 81 -9.99 1.62 29.38
N ALA A 82 -10.06 2.47 28.35
CA ALA A 82 -10.27 2.06 26.97
C ALA A 82 -9.64 3.04 25.98
N ILE A 83 -9.26 2.55 24.80
CA ILE A 83 -8.74 3.31 23.66
C ILE A 83 -9.49 2.84 22.42
N ASP A 84 -10.17 3.76 21.74
CA ASP A 84 -10.84 3.51 20.47
C ASP A 84 -10.06 4.22 19.35
N LEU A 85 -9.69 3.47 18.32
CA LEU A 85 -8.93 3.96 17.18
C LEU A 85 -9.77 3.98 15.90
N THR A 86 -9.37 4.78 14.93
CA THR A 86 -9.84 4.66 13.55
C THR A 86 -8.65 4.59 12.60
N ILE A 87 -8.63 3.55 11.77
CA ILE A 87 -7.62 3.33 10.72
C ILE A 87 -8.20 3.72 9.37
N SER A 88 -7.44 4.44 8.56
CA SER A 88 -7.84 4.83 7.20
C SER A 88 -6.68 4.75 6.21
N GLY A 89 -6.99 4.64 4.91
CA GLY A 89 -5.99 4.52 3.85
C GLY A 89 -5.24 3.19 3.85
N GLY A 90 -4.15 3.08 3.09
CA GLY A 90 -3.40 1.82 2.98
C GLY A 90 -4.23 0.65 2.40
N THR A 91 -3.84 -0.58 2.72
CA THR A 91 -4.51 -1.79 2.22
C THR A 91 -4.87 -2.69 3.38
N SER A 92 -6.15 -3.06 3.47
CA SER A 92 -6.65 -4.01 4.46
C SER A 92 -6.39 -5.47 4.00
N PRO A 93 -6.34 -6.45 4.93
CA PRO A 93 -6.54 -6.33 6.39
C PRO A 93 -5.33 -5.73 7.14
N TYR A 94 -5.59 -5.03 8.25
CA TYR A 94 -4.55 -4.46 9.11
C TYR A 94 -4.16 -5.41 10.26
N THR A 95 -2.93 -5.28 10.75
CA THR A 95 -2.41 -6.06 11.88
C THR A 95 -1.98 -5.16 13.00
N TYR A 96 -2.45 -5.40 14.22
CA TYR A 96 -2.17 -4.52 15.35
C TYR A 96 -1.15 -5.15 16.29
N THR A 97 -0.17 -4.36 16.69
CA THR A 97 0.71 -4.69 17.82
C THR A 97 0.72 -3.55 18.81
N TRP A 98 0.67 -3.90 20.10
CA TRP A 98 0.58 -2.92 21.17
C TRP A 98 1.75 -3.03 22.13
N LYS A 99 2.15 -1.88 22.66
CA LYS A 99 3.02 -1.78 23.84
C LYS A 99 2.34 -1.00 24.93
N LYS A 100 2.62 -1.37 26.18
CA LYS A 100 2.30 -0.61 27.37
C LYS A 100 3.60 -0.24 28.08
N ASP A 101 3.80 1.06 28.31
CA ASP A 101 4.99 1.60 28.98
C ASP A 101 6.30 1.07 28.37
N GLY A 102 6.33 0.98 27.04
CA GLY A 102 7.46 0.49 26.24
C GLY A 102 7.55 -1.05 26.11
N ASN A 103 6.72 -1.82 26.80
CA ASN A 103 6.75 -3.28 26.78
C ASN A 103 5.65 -3.85 25.90
N ALA A 104 5.98 -4.81 25.03
CA ALA A 104 4.98 -5.48 24.19
C ALA A 104 3.90 -6.18 25.03
N ILE A 105 2.63 -6.04 24.62
CA ILE A 105 1.49 -6.71 25.23
C ILE A 105 0.80 -7.61 24.19
N ALA A 106 0.10 -8.65 24.64
CA ALA A 106 -0.54 -9.64 23.77
C ALA A 106 -1.88 -9.18 23.18
N ALA A 107 -2.03 -7.89 22.88
CA ALA A 107 -3.21 -7.34 22.24
C ALA A 107 -3.00 -7.21 20.73
N ILE A 108 -3.98 -7.65 19.95
CA ILE A 108 -3.96 -7.70 18.48
C ILE A 108 -5.20 -7.08 17.83
N THR A 109 -6.06 -6.47 18.64
CA THR A 109 -7.28 -5.78 18.18
C THR A 109 -6.98 -4.30 17.91
N GLN A 110 -7.81 -3.69 17.07
CA GLN A 110 -7.77 -2.26 16.80
C GLN A 110 -8.00 -1.43 18.06
N ASP A 111 -9.00 -1.80 18.85
CA ASP A 111 -9.40 -1.09 20.05
C ASP A 111 -8.97 -1.88 21.29
N LEU A 112 -8.67 -1.16 22.37
CA LEU A 112 -8.40 -1.74 23.68
C LEU A 112 -9.49 -1.34 24.65
N SER A 113 -9.93 -2.30 25.46
CA SER A 113 -10.82 -2.06 26.60
C SER A 113 -10.36 -2.91 27.78
N GLY A 114 -10.75 -2.54 28.99
CA GLY A 114 -10.32 -3.29 30.17
C GLY A 114 -8.85 -3.06 30.51
N ILE A 115 -8.30 -1.89 30.19
CA ILE A 115 -6.87 -1.58 30.37
C ILE A 115 -6.62 -0.67 31.57
N GLY A 116 -5.49 -0.90 32.26
CA GLY A 116 -5.05 -0.05 33.37
C GLY A 116 -4.35 1.23 32.91
N ALA A 117 -4.07 2.14 33.83
CA ALA A 117 -3.27 3.33 33.55
C ALA A 117 -1.90 2.96 32.97
N GLY A 118 -1.40 3.82 32.08
CA GLY A 118 -0.11 3.67 31.40
C GLY A 118 -0.10 4.39 30.05
N THR A 119 1.06 4.41 29.40
CA THR A 119 1.20 4.88 28.02
C THR A 119 1.08 3.70 27.06
N TYR A 120 0.17 3.81 26.09
CA TYR A 120 -0.04 2.78 25.08
C TYR A 120 0.45 3.28 23.72
N GLU A 121 1.18 2.40 23.02
CA GLU A 121 1.68 2.64 21.66
C GLU A 121 1.15 1.53 20.76
N VAL A 122 0.58 1.90 19.61
CA VAL A 122 0.08 0.96 18.60
C VAL A 122 0.93 1.05 17.34
N THR A 123 1.13 -0.09 16.70
CA THR A 123 1.65 -0.19 15.33
C THR A 123 0.66 -0.99 14.50
N VAL A 124 0.40 -0.53 13.27
CA VAL A 124 -0.61 -1.06 12.33
C VAL A 124 0.05 -1.42 11.01
#